data_AF-A0A3M1ATP0-F1
#
_entry.id   AF-A0A3M1ATP0-F1
#
_cell.length_a   1.000
_cell.length_b   1.000
_cell.length_c   1.000
_cell.angle_alpha   90.00
_cell.angle_beta   90.00
_cell.angle_gamma   90.00
#
_symmetry.space_group_name_H-M   'P 1'
#
loop_
_entity.id
_entity.type
_entity.pdbx_description
1 polymer ?
#
loop_
_entity_poly.entity_id
_entity_poly.type
_entity_poly.pdbx_seq_one_letter_code
_entity_poly.pdbx_strand_id
1 'polypeptide(L)'
;MNIYLRILRYVRKYWLHLGGSLICIIFFTLFSSASLVSIIPFLKVIFQQEMSAAPSPAASPEQLAPPKLAGGLTHKIDQFKVMLEQWVLATERVVALEKLCLLILILIFFKGLFGYLQSYYMAFVEQGVMMDIRNDLYRHISRLDLAFFQSRRTGELISKITNDVNMINN
;
A
#
# COMPACT_ATOMS: atom_id res chain seq x y z
N MET A 1 -24.10 7.29 20.11
CA MET A 1 -23.47 7.02 18.79
C MET A 1 -22.00 7.48 18.70
N ASN A 2 -21.25 7.61 19.83
CA ASN A 2 -19.92 8.25 19.86
C ASN A 2 -18.74 7.28 20.13
N ILE A 3 -18.94 5.97 20.03
CA ILE A 3 -17.92 4.96 20.39
C ILE A 3 -16.74 5.00 19.41
N TYR A 4 -17.01 5.04 18.11
CA TYR A 4 -15.98 5.14 17.06
C TYR A 4 -15.13 6.41 17.18
N LEU A 5 -15.76 7.55 17.48
CA LEU A 5 -15.06 8.82 17.68
C LEU A 5 -14.14 8.79 18.91
N ARG A 6 -14.46 7.97 19.91
CA ARG A 6 -13.61 7.77 21.09
C ARG A 6 -12.35 6.97 20.75
N ILE A 7 -12.47 5.93 19.91
CA ILE A 7 -11.33 5.15 19.41
C ILE A 7 -10.42 6.03 18.54
N LEU A 8 -11.01 6.84 17.66
CA LEU A 8 -10.26 7.75 16.78
C LEU A 8 -9.39 8.77 17.54
N ARG A 9 -9.77 9.12 18.77
CA ARG A 9 -8.98 10.01 19.64
C ARG A 9 -7.64 9.38 20.04
N TYR A 10 -7.57 8.06 20.22
CA TYR A 10 -6.31 7.37 20.52
C TYR A 10 -5.37 7.37 19.31
N VAL A 11 -5.93 7.21 18.11
CA VAL A 11 -5.17 7.28 16.85
C VAL A 11 -4.57 8.68 16.63
N ARG A 12 -5.25 9.75 17.05
CA ARG A 12 -4.78 11.14 16.89
C ARG A 12 -3.36 11.37 17.44
N LYS A 13 -2.98 10.67 18.52
CA LYS A 13 -1.63 10.75 19.11
C LYS A 13 -0.55 10.23 18.16
N TYR A 14 -0.88 9.25 17.31
CA TYR A 14 0.04 8.62 16.36
C TYR A 14 -0.11 9.13 14.92
N TRP A 15 -0.77 10.26 14.72
CA TRP A 15 -1.11 10.76 13.38
C TRP A 15 0.11 11.04 12.49
N LEU A 16 1.26 11.42 13.07
CA LEU A 16 2.51 11.58 12.31
C LEU A 16 3.01 10.26 11.72
N HIS A 17 2.93 9.15 12.48
CA HIS A 17 3.32 7.82 11.99
C HIS A 17 2.33 7.30 10.95
N LEU A 18 1.03 7.59 11.15
CA LEU A 18 -0.01 7.28 10.18
C LEU A 18 0.20 8.06 8.87
N GLY A 19 0.56 9.35 8.95
CA GLY A 19 0.95 10.16 7.80
C GLY A 19 2.18 9.59 7.09
N GLY A 20 3.19 9.13 7.85
CA GLY A 20 4.36 8.42 7.31
C GLY A 20 3.98 7.15 6.54
N SER A 21 3.10 6.32 7.10
CA SER A 21 2.54 5.14 6.43
C SER A 21 1.79 5.51 5.14
N LEU A 22 1.00 6.60 5.16
CA LEU A 22 0.27 7.07 3.99
C LEU A 22 1.20 7.55 2.85
N ILE A 23 2.29 8.20 3.22
CA ILE A 23 3.31 8.60 2.24
C ILE A 23 3.97 7.35 1.67
N CYS A 24 4.38 6.41 2.52
CA CYS A 24 5.01 5.17 2.09
C CYS A 24 4.10 4.31 1.20
N ILE A 25 2.79 4.26 1.46
CA ILE A 25 1.85 3.53 0.59
C ILE A 25 1.75 4.19 -0.80
N ILE A 26 1.76 5.53 -0.87
CA ILE A 26 1.75 6.23 -2.16
C ILE A 26 3.01 5.88 -2.97
N PHE A 27 4.18 5.91 -2.35
CA PHE A 27 5.43 5.50 -3.00
C PHE A 27 5.41 4.02 -3.39
N PHE A 28 5.00 3.13 -2.49
CA PHE A 28 4.87 1.70 -2.76
C PHE A 28 3.99 1.42 -3.99
N THR A 29 2.80 2.02 -4.04
CA THR A 29 1.88 1.85 -5.16
C THR A 29 2.48 2.42 -6.45
N LEU A 30 3.13 3.59 -6.38
CA LEU A 30 3.79 4.20 -7.54
C LEU A 30 4.88 3.29 -8.12
N PHE A 31 5.79 2.76 -7.28
CA PHE A 31 6.84 1.84 -7.72
C PHE A 31 6.26 0.50 -8.19
N SER A 32 5.21 0.00 -7.54
CA SER A 32 4.52 -1.22 -7.97
C SER A 32 3.86 -1.05 -9.34
N SER A 33 3.24 0.09 -9.61
CA SER A 33 2.67 0.42 -10.92
C SER A 33 3.74 0.59 -11.99
N ALA A 34 4.83 1.31 -11.70
CA ALA A 34 5.95 1.49 -12.63
C ALA A 34 6.64 0.16 -12.99
N SER A 35 6.81 -0.72 -12.00
CA SER A 35 7.33 -2.08 -12.20
C SER A 35 6.43 -2.89 -13.15
N LEU A 36 5.11 -2.81 -12.99
CA LEU A 36 4.16 -3.53 -13.86
C LEU A 36 4.18 -3.01 -15.30
N VAL A 37 4.24 -1.69 -15.52
CA VAL A 37 4.33 -1.10 -16.87
C VAL A 37 5.65 -1.48 -17.57
N SER A 38 6.74 -1.65 -16.82
CA SER A 38 8.06 -2.00 -17.35
C SER A 38 8.16 -3.44 -17.88
N ILE A 39 7.19 -4.30 -17.56
CA ILE A 39 7.16 -5.69 -18.06
C ILE A 39 6.89 -5.72 -19.57
N ILE A 40 6.07 -4.80 -20.11
CA ILE A 40 5.74 -4.78 -21.55
C ILE A 40 6.98 -4.56 -22.42
N PRO A 41 7.82 -3.51 -22.22
CA PRO A 41 9.03 -3.34 -23.02
C PRO A 41 10.05 -4.48 -22.79
N PHE A 42 10.13 -5.05 -21.59
CA PHE A 42 10.93 -6.24 -21.33
C PHE A 42 10.50 -7.42 -22.23
N LEU A 43 9.21 -7.73 -22.25
CA LEU A 43 8.66 -8.78 -23.10
C LEU A 43 8.90 -8.49 -24.58
N LYS A 44 8.72 -7.24 -25.04
CA LYS A 44 9.01 -6.86 -26.45
C LYS A 44 10.48 -7.10 -26.83
N VAL A 45 11.42 -6.72 -25.97
CA VAL A 45 12.87 -6.89 -26.21
C VAL A 45 13.28 -8.37 -26.20
N ILE A 46 12.69 -9.17 -25.31
CA ILE A 46 12.94 -10.61 -25.21
C ILE A 46 12.31 -11.38 -26.37
N PHE A 47 11.03 -11.15 -26.67
CA PHE A 47 10.24 -11.93 -27.62
C PHE A 47 10.26 -11.41 -29.07
N GLN A 48 10.98 -10.31 -29.36
CA GLN A 48 11.13 -9.76 -30.73
C GLN A 48 9.79 -9.55 -31.47
N GLN A 49 8.74 -9.18 -30.73
CA GLN A 49 7.38 -9.13 -31.25
C GLN A 49 7.10 -7.79 -31.95
N GLU A 50 7.65 -7.62 -33.15
CA GLU A 50 7.32 -6.53 -34.09
C GLU A 50 6.74 -7.05 -35.44
N MET A 51 6.70 -8.37 -35.71
CA MET A 51 6.22 -8.88 -37.00
C MET A 51 5.36 -10.14 -36.84
N SER A 52 4.05 -10.00 -36.59
CA SER A 52 2.98 -10.92 -37.04
C SER A 52 1.60 -10.59 -36.45
N ALA A 53 1.15 -9.35 -36.63
CA ALA A 53 -0.28 -9.12 -36.76
C ALA A 53 -0.49 -8.33 -38.06
N ALA A 54 -0.53 -9.08 -39.18
CA ALA A 54 -1.05 -8.59 -40.45
C ALA A 54 -2.46 -7.98 -40.22
N PRO A 55 -2.90 -7.02 -41.06
CA PRO A 55 -4.03 -6.16 -40.77
C PRO A 55 -5.32 -6.99 -40.72
N SER A 56 -6.09 -6.89 -39.65
CA SER A 56 -7.50 -7.28 -39.67
C SER A 56 -8.32 -6.05 -40.06
N PRO A 57 -8.87 -5.98 -41.28
CA PRO A 57 -9.73 -4.89 -41.71
C PRO A 57 -11.17 -5.21 -41.34
N ALA A 58 -11.53 -5.16 -40.05
CA ALA A 58 -12.94 -5.26 -39.63
C ALA A 58 -13.13 -4.87 -38.16
N ALA A 59 -12.99 -3.59 -37.85
CA ALA A 59 -13.78 -2.93 -36.80
C ALA A 59 -13.57 -1.41 -36.92
N SER A 60 -14.60 -0.73 -37.43
CA SER A 60 -14.75 0.71 -37.38
C SER A 60 -14.51 1.26 -35.97
N PRO A 61 -14.06 2.51 -35.87
CA PRO A 61 -13.48 3.09 -34.66
C PRO A 61 -14.56 3.30 -33.60
N GLU A 62 -14.68 2.36 -32.66
CA GLU A 62 -15.34 2.65 -31.40
C GLU A 62 -14.36 3.42 -30.50
N GLN A 63 -14.14 4.65 -30.95
CA GLN A 63 -13.52 5.74 -30.23
C GLN A 63 -14.49 6.15 -29.11
N LEU A 64 -14.67 5.29 -28.11
CA LEU A 64 -15.21 5.73 -26.83
C LEU A 64 -14.13 6.63 -26.22
N ALA A 65 -14.33 7.94 -26.36
CA ALA A 65 -13.48 8.96 -25.76
C ALA A 65 -13.20 8.54 -24.30
N PRO A 66 -11.92 8.35 -23.89
CA PRO A 66 -11.64 8.02 -22.51
C PRO A 66 -12.25 9.12 -21.64
N PRO A 67 -12.91 8.77 -20.51
CA PRO A 67 -13.52 9.76 -19.64
C PRO A 67 -12.48 10.85 -19.35
N LYS A 68 -12.86 12.13 -19.43
CA LYS A 68 -11.90 13.25 -19.36
C LYS A 68 -11.02 13.25 -18.09
N LEU A 69 -11.43 12.57 -17.03
CA LEU A 69 -10.60 12.28 -15.84
C LEU A 69 -9.48 11.24 -16.08
N ALA A 70 -9.69 10.27 -16.97
CA ALA A 70 -8.68 9.30 -17.38
C ALA A 70 -7.56 9.94 -18.21
N GLY A 71 -7.84 11.01 -18.97
CA GLY A 71 -6.85 11.67 -19.84
C GLY A 71 -5.57 12.11 -19.13
N GLY A 72 -5.65 12.55 -17.87
CA GLY A 72 -4.47 12.95 -17.10
C GLY A 72 -3.63 11.78 -16.60
N LEU A 73 -4.25 10.68 -16.17
CA LEU A 73 -3.55 9.47 -15.72
C LEU A 73 -2.98 8.68 -16.90
N THR A 74 -3.75 8.55 -17.99
CA THR A 74 -3.29 7.88 -19.23
C THR A 74 -2.11 8.63 -19.82
N HIS A 75 -2.15 9.97 -19.86
CA HIS A 75 -1.03 10.77 -20.34
C HIS A 75 0.24 10.59 -19.50
N LYS A 76 0.15 10.52 -18.15
CA LYS A 76 1.32 10.26 -17.31
C LYS A 76 1.92 8.87 -17.54
N ILE A 77 1.08 7.86 -17.74
CA ILE A 77 1.52 6.50 -18.05
C ILE A 77 2.21 6.46 -19.42
N ASP A 78 1.66 7.15 -20.42
CA ASP A 78 2.24 7.22 -21.77
C ASP A 78 3.54 8.03 -21.78
N GLN A 79 3.63 9.13 -21.03
CA GLN A 79 4.88 9.86 -20.82
C GLN A 79 5.96 8.98 -20.18
N PHE A 80 5.60 8.16 -19.19
CA PHE A 80 6.53 7.23 -18.56
C PHE A 80 7.00 6.16 -19.54
N LYS A 81 6.09 5.58 -20.33
CA LYS A 81 6.44 4.62 -21.39
C LYS A 81 7.41 5.23 -22.40
N VAL A 82 7.12 6.42 -22.91
CA VAL A 82 7.98 7.11 -23.88
C VAL A 82 9.34 7.44 -23.26
N MET A 83 9.39 7.87 -21.98
CA MET A 83 10.63 8.11 -21.25
C MET A 83 11.47 6.83 -21.09
N LEU A 84 10.84 5.69 -20.85
CA LEU A 84 11.51 4.40 -20.76
C LEU A 84 11.99 3.92 -22.13
N GLU A 85 11.14 4.02 -23.15
CA GLU A 85 11.46 3.60 -24.52
C GLU A 85 12.62 4.43 -25.08
N GLN A 86 12.64 5.75 -24.92
CA GLN A 86 13.78 6.57 -25.36
C GLN A 86 15.07 6.27 -24.58
N TRP A 87 14.98 5.90 -23.30
CA TRP A 87 16.16 5.60 -22.46
C TRP A 87 16.73 4.19 -22.72
N VAL A 88 15.85 3.24 -23.08
CA VAL A 88 16.18 1.82 -23.31
C VAL A 88 16.48 1.52 -24.79
N LEU A 89 15.70 2.04 -25.74
CA LEU A 89 15.78 1.67 -27.17
C LEU A 89 16.78 2.49 -27.98
N ALA A 90 17.38 3.55 -27.42
CA ALA A 90 18.41 4.33 -28.09
C ALA A 90 19.79 3.63 -28.15
N THR A 91 19.88 2.33 -27.85
CA THR A 91 21.14 1.58 -27.81
C THR A 91 20.97 0.17 -28.38
N GLU A 92 22.09 -0.49 -28.70
CA GLU A 92 22.10 -1.89 -29.14
C GLU A 92 21.33 -2.82 -28.20
N ARG A 93 20.68 -3.86 -28.76
CA ARG A 93 19.76 -4.77 -28.06
C ARG A 93 20.32 -5.35 -26.76
N VAL A 94 21.60 -5.73 -26.76
CA VAL A 94 22.26 -6.32 -25.58
C VAL A 94 22.33 -5.30 -24.44
N VAL A 95 22.71 -4.06 -24.76
CA VAL A 95 22.80 -2.96 -23.79
C VAL A 95 21.42 -2.52 -23.32
N ALA A 96 20.41 -2.55 -24.20
CA ALA A 96 19.02 -2.28 -23.85
C ALA A 96 18.49 -3.28 -22.80
N LEU A 97 18.82 -4.56 -22.97
CA LEU A 97 18.41 -5.62 -22.04
C LEU A 97 19.08 -5.48 -20.67
N GLU A 98 20.38 -5.16 -20.64
CA GLU A 98 21.14 -4.91 -19.41
C GLU A 98 20.54 -3.73 -18.61
N LYS A 99 20.33 -2.59 -19.28
CA LYS A 99 19.71 -1.40 -18.68
C LYS A 99 18.33 -1.69 -18.10
N LEU A 100 17.52 -2.46 -18.82
CA LEU A 100 16.15 -2.77 -18.39
C LEU A 100 16.14 -3.74 -17.20
N CYS A 101 17.04 -4.72 -17.17
CA CYS A 101 17.21 -5.61 -16.03
C CYS A 101 17.61 -4.82 -14.77
N LEU A 102 18.58 -3.91 -14.90
CA LEU A 102 19.04 -3.05 -13.80
C LEU A 102 17.93 -2.10 -13.31
N LEU A 103 17.16 -1.52 -14.24
CA LEU A 103 15.99 -0.69 -13.90
C LEU A 103 14.94 -1.48 -13.11
N ILE A 104 14.54 -2.68 -13.56
CA ILE A 104 13.57 -3.52 -12.87
C ILE A 104 14.06 -3.87 -11.46
N LEU A 105 15.33 -4.23 -11.33
CA LEU A 105 15.93 -4.56 -10.04
C LEU A 105 15.83 -3.38 -9.06
N ILE A 106 16.14 -2.16 -9.51
CA ILE A 106 15.98 -0.94 -8.71
C ILE A 106 14.50 -0.71 -8.34
N LEU A 107 13.58 -0.83 -9.29
CA LEU A 107 12.15 -0.63 -9.04
C LEU A 107 11.60 -1.62 -8.00
N ILE A 108 11.97 -2.90 -8.10
CA ILE A 108 11.54 -3.94 -7.15
C ILE A 108 12.16 -3.68 -5.77
N PHE A 109 13.43 -3.29 -5.72
CA PHE A 109 14.09 -2.93 -4.47
C PHE A 109 13.36 -1.79 -3.74
N PHE A 110 13.10 -0.67 -4.43
CA PHE A 110 12.37 0.46 -3.85
C PHE A 110 10.93 0.09 -3.49
N LYS A 111 10.23 -0.68 -4.33
CA LYS A 111 8.92 -1.25 -3.98
C LYS A 111 8.98 -2.00 -2.65
N GLY A 112 9.94 -2.91 -2.49
CA GLY A 112 10.12 -3.67 -1.25
C GLY A 112 10.40 -2.77 -0.05
N LEU A 113 11.30 -1.79 -0.22
CA LEU A 113 11.66 -0.84 0.83
C LEU A 113 10.46 -0.03 1.33
N PHE A 114 9.68 0.57 0.42
CA PHE A 114 8.51 1.35 0.80
C PHE A 114 7.38 0.49 1.36
N GLY A 115 7.21 -0.74 0.86
CA GLY A 115 6.27 -1.70 1.42
C GLY A 115 6.62 -2.07 2.86
N TYR A 116 7.90 -2.31 3.13
CA TYR A 116 8.40 -2.59 4.47
C TYR A 116 8.20 -1.38 5.41
N LEU A 117 8.60 -0.17 4.99
CA LEU A 117 8.42 1.05 5.78
C LEU A 117 6.94 1.30 6.09
N GLN A 118 6.06 1.14 5.09
CA GLN A 118 4.62 1.29 5.26
C GLN A 118 4.08 0.30 6.32
N SER A 119 4.47 -0.97 6.20
CA SER A 119 4.08 -2.02 7.16
C SER A 119 4.61 -1.74 8.56
N TYR A 120 5.86 -1.28 8.68
CA TYR A 120 6.48 -0.91 9.95
C TYR A 120 5.76 0.24 10.64
N TYR A 121 5.51 1.34 9.93
CA TYR A 121 4.77 2.48 10.48
C TYR A 121 3.35 2.09 10.88
N MET A 122 2.68 1.25 10.08
CA MET A 122 1.33 0.80 10.39
C MET A 122 1.31 -0.06 11.66
N ALA A 123 2.21 -1.04 11.77
CA ALA A 123 2.34 -1.88 12.96
C ALA A 123 2.64 -1.05 14.22
N PHE A 124 3.49 -0.02 14.11
CA PHE A 124 3.78 0.88 15.22
C PHE A 124 2.53 1.63 15.71
N VAL A 125 1.71 2.15 14.78
CA VAL A 125 0.45 2.82 15.10
C VAL A 125 -0.53 1.85 15.77
N GLU A 126 -0.71 0.66 15.19
CA GLU A 126 -1.63 -0.37 15.71
C GLU A 126 -1.27 -0.78 17.13
N GLN A 127 0.00 -1.12 17.38
CA GLN A 127 0.47 -1.54 18.70
C GLN A 127 0.44 -0.38 19.71
N GLY A 128 0.80 0.83 19.28
CA GLY A 128 0.76 2.02 20.14
C GLY A 128 -0.66 2.37 20.60
N VAL A 129 -1.64 2.34 19.69
CA VAL A 129 -3.05 2.56 20.01
C VAL A 129 -3.56 1.46 20.95
N MET A 130 -3.21 0.20 20.69
CA MET A 130 -3.60 -0.92 21.52
C MET A 130 -3.05 -0.81 22.95
N MET A 131 -1.78 -0.42 23.09
CA MET A 131 -1.15 -0.21 24.38
C MET A 131 -1.88 0.88 25.18
N ASP A 132 -2.23 2.00 24.54
CA ASP A 132 -2.94 3.09 25.21
C ASP A 132 -4.35 2.65 25.68
N ILE A 133 -5.08 1.87 24.86
CA ILE A 133 -6.39 1.31 25.24
C ILE A 133 -6.26 0.36 26.44
N ARG A 134 -5.29 -0.57 26.42
CA ARG A 134 -5.05 -1.52 27.53
C ARG A 134 -4.69 -0.78 28.82
N ASN A 135 -3.86 0.26 28.73
CA ASN A 135 -3.47 1.07 29.89
C ASN A 135 -4.64 1.83 30.50
N ASP A 136 -5.51 2.43 29.68
CA ASP A 136 -6.70 3.13 30.16
C ASP A 136 -7.71 2.17 30.80
N LEU A 137 -7.91 0.99 30.21
CA LEU A 137 -8.77 -0.03 30.78
C LEU A 137 -8.24 -0.54 32.12
N TYR A 138 -6.94 -0.82 32.21
CA TYR A 138 -6.29 -1.26 33.44
C TYR A 138 -6.44 -0.23 34.55
N ARG A 139 -6.13 1.05 34.26
CA ARG A 139 -6.30 2.16 35.22
C ARG A 139 -7.73 2.30 35.72
N HIS A 140 -8.72 2.06 34.86
CA HIS A 140 -10.12 2.12 35.24
C HIS A 140 -10.49 0.98 36.18
N ILE A 141 -10.11 -0.26 35.84
CA ILE A 141 -10.44 -1.45 36.63
C ILE A 141 -9.78 -1.40 38.00
N SER A 142 -8.49 -1.01 38.09
CA SER A 142 -7.76 -0.94 39.36
C SER A 142 -8.32 0.08 40.36
N ARG A 143 -9.21 0.99 39.94
CA ARG A 143 -9.86 1.99 40.81
C ARG A 143 -11.26 1.58 41.27
N LEU A 144 -11.75 0.43 40.84
CA LEU A 144 -13.05 -0.09 41.25
C LEU A 144 -13.00 -0.56 42.70
N ASP A 145 -14.17 -0.57 43.35
CA ASP A 145 -14.31 -0.93 44.75
C ASP A 145 -14.23 -2.45 44.97
N LEU A 146 -13.97 -2.85 46.21
CA LEU A 146 -13.83 -4.27 46.55
C LEU A 146 -15.12 -5.08 46.29
N ALA A 147 -16.30 -4.44 46.38
CA ALA A 147 -17.57 -5.10 46.11
C ALA A 147 -17.73 -5.48 44.63
N PHE A 148 -17.24 -4.64 43.71
CA PHE A 148 -17.18 -5.00 42.28
C PHE A 148 -16.39 -6.28 42.05
N PHE A 149 -15.22 -6.42 42.69
CA PHE A 149 -14.37 -7.61 42.56
C PHE A 149 -14.95 -8.85 43.24
N GLN A 150 -15.71 -8.71 44.32
CA GLN A 150 -16.40 -9.85 44.96
C GLN A 150 -17.54 -10.39 44.10
N SER A 151 -18.17 -9.55 43.27
CA SER A 151 -19.29 -9.94 42.40
C SER A 151 -18.89 -10.60 41.08
N ARG A 152 -17.60 -10.60 40.73
CA ARG A 152 -17.08 -11.06 39.42
C ARG A 152 -15.94 -12.04 39.59
N ARG A 153 -15.91 -13.10 38.77
CA ARG A 153 -14.78 -14.04 38.76
C ARG A 153 -13.57 -13.37 38.14
N THR A 154 -12.40 -13.48 38.77
CA THR A 154 -11.13 -12.93 38.26
C THR A 154 -10.82 -13.37 36.82
N GLY A 155 -11.13 -14.62 36.46
CA GLY A 155 -10.94 -15.12 35.09
C GLY A 155 -11.83 -14.43 34.04
N GLU A 156 -13.03 -13.99 34.42
CA GLU A 156 -13.93 -13.23 33.53
C GLU A 156 -13.37 -11.82 33.27
N LEU A 157 -12.82 -11.17 34.30
CA LEU A 157 -12.17 -9.86 34.21
C LEU A 157 -10.93 -9.92 33.31
N ILE A 158 -10.07 -10.92 33.50
CA ILE A 158 -8.87 -11.11 32.67
C ILE A 158 -9.28 -11.37 31.21
N SER A 159 -10.28 -12.25 30.98
CA SER A 159 -10.78 -12.53 29.63
C SER A 159 -11.30 -11.28 28.92
N LYS A 160 -12.04 -10.40 29.61
CA LYS A 160 -12.51 -9.13 29.01
C LYS A 160 -11.34 -8.19 28.66
N ILE A 161 -10.31 -8.10 29.50
CA ILE A 161 -9.16 -7.23 29.26
C ILE A 161 -8.31 -7.74 28.09
N THR A 162 -8.13 -9.05 27.97
CA THR A 162 -7.28 -9.63 26.93
C THR A 162 -8.05 -9.86 25.64
N ASN A 163 -9.23 -10.48 25.70
CA ASN A 163 -9.96 -10.95 24.52
C ASN A 163 -10.84 -9.86 23.91
N ASP A 164 -11.64 -9.14 24.72
CA ASP A 164 -12.53 -8.10 24.17
C ASP A 164 -11.73 -6.92 23.63
N VAL A 165 -10.60 -6.57 24.26
CA VAL A 165 -9.70 -5.54 23.74
C VAL A 165 -9.01 -6.01 22.45
N ASN A 166 -8.59 -7.27 22.37
CA ASN A 166 -8.04 -7.86 21.15
C ASN A 166 -9.06 -7.90 19.99
N MET A 167 -10.35 -8.08 20.27
CA MET A 167 -11.38 -8.02 19.22
C MET A 167 -11.51 -6.64 18.57
N ILE A 168 -11.03 -5.57 19.20
CA ILE A 168 -11.00 -4.23 18.58
C ILE A 168 -9.87 -4.12 17.53
N ASN A 169 -8.89 -5.01 17.58
CA ASN A 169 -7.71 -4.99 16.70
C ASN A 169 -7.95 -5.67 15.34
N ASN A 170 -8.99 -6.50 15.20
CA ASN A 170 -9.24 -7.39 14.07
C ASN A 170 -10.51 -6.98 13.30
#